data_AF-A0A0V0GLS6-F1
#
_entry.id   AF-A0A0V0GLS6-F1
#
_cell.length_a   1.000
_cell.length_b   1.000
_cell.length_c   1.000
_cell.angle_alpha   90.00
_cell.angle_beta   90.00
_cell.angle_gamma   90.00
#
_symmetry.space_group_name_H-M   'P 1'
#
loop_
_entity.id
_entity.type
_entity.pdbx_description
1 polymer ?
#
loop_
_entity_poly.entity_id
_entity_poly.type
_entity_poly.pdbx_seq_one_letter_code
_entity_poly.pdbx_strand_id
1 'polypeptide(L)'
;MTGYYAPEVTDIRNVSQKADVYSFGTILLELLTGKNPSSVINDEGIDLPKWVKCIVEERGTTHVFDPELISFQNCDEEQMVSLLHLA
;
A
#
# COMPACT_ATOMS: atom_id res chain seq x y z
N MET A 1 -4.18 4.96 -13.04
CA MET A 1 -3.79 6.08 -12.15
C MET A 1 -4.81 6.32 -11.02
N THR A 2 -6.04 5.78 -11.12
CA THR A 2 -7.06 5.88 -10.05
C THR A 2 -6.67 5.23 -8.72
N GLY A 3 -5.73 4.29 -8.72
CA GLY A 3 -5.34 3.55 -7.51
C GLY A 3 -4.57 4.34 -6.45
N TYR A 4 -4.13 5.57 -6.74
CA TYR A 4 -3.40 6.41 -5.78
C TYR A 4 -4.24 7.54 -5.20
N TYR A 5 -5.45 7.77 -5.73
CA TYR A 5 -6.27 8.90 -5.30
C TYR A 5 -6.91 8.62 -3.95
N ALA A 6 -6.78 9.60 -3.06
CA ALA A 6 -7.50 9.58 -1.79
C ALA A 6 -9.01 9.55 -2.04
N PRO A 7 -9.79 8.85 -1.20
CA PRO A 7 -11.22 8.63 -1.43
C PRO A 7 -12.04 9.92 -1.46
N GLU A 8 -11.54 11.00 -0.86
CA GLU A 8 -12.17 12.33 -0.90
C GLU A 8 -11.89 13.12 -2.19
N VAL A 9 -10.92 12.71 -3.02
CA VAL A 9 -10.55 13.41 -4.24
C VAL A 9 -11.58 13.14 -5.33
N THR A 10 -12.39 14.15 -5.61
CA THR A 10 -13.40 14.14 -6.69
C THR A 10 -12.99 15.01 -7.88
N ASP A 11 -12.07 15.97 -7.68
CA ASP A 11 -11.48 16.80 -8.72
C ASP A 11 -9.95 16.87 -8.54
N ILE A 12 -9.22 16.35 -9.52
CA ILE A 12 -7.74 16.34 -9.55
C ILE A 12 -7.13 17.75 -9.61
N ARG A 13 -7.93 18.78 -9.90
CA ARG A 13 -7.47 20.18 -9.89
C ARG A 13 -7.49 20.79 -8.49
N ASN A 14 -8.12 20.13 -7.53
CA ASN A 14 -8.25 20.60 -6.16
C ASN A 14 -7.87 19.49 -5.16
N VAL A 15 -6.57 19.16 -5.14
CA VAL A 15 -5.99 18.13 -4.28
C VAL A 15 -5.47 18.77 -2.99
N SER A 16 -5.82 18.19 -1.85
CA SER A 16 -5.37 18.66 -0.53
C SER A 16 -4.03 18.05 -0.14
N GLN A 17 -3.33 18.63 0.85
CA GLN A 17 -2.15 17.99 1.44
C GLN A 17 -2.47 16.62 2.07
N LYS A 18 -3.71 16.41 2.54
CA LYS A 18 -4.12 15.11 3.09
C LYS A 18 -4.23 14.05 2.00
N ALA A 19 -4.69 14.43 0.81
CA ALA A 19 -4.73 13.54 -0.34
C ALA A 19 -3.33 13.18 -0.87
N ASP A 20 -2.37 14.11 -0.78
CA ASP A 20 -0.96 13.85 -1.08
C ASP A 20 -0.35 12.81 -0.12
N VAL A 21 -0.60 12.96 1.20
CA VAL A 21 -0.18 11.98 2.22
C VAL A 21 -0.78 10.59 1.97
N TYR A 22 -2.06 10.51 1.59
CA TYR A 22 -2.68 9.23 1.23
C TYR A 22 -2.01 8.59 0.01
N SER A 23 -1.73 9.40 -1.02
CA SER A 23 -1.05 8.93 -2.24
C SER A 23 0.34 8.39 -1.90
N PHE A 24 1.07 9.09 -1.03
CA PHE A 24 2.37 8.65 -0.53
C PHE A 24 2.29 7.33 0.25
N GLY A 25 1.32 7.18 1.15
CA GLY A 25 1.07 5.92 1.87
C GLY A 25 0.79 4.76 0.90
N THR A 26 0.01 5.00 -0.15
CA THR A 26 -0.26 3.99 -1.19
C THR A 26 1.01 3.58 -1.96
N ILE A 27 1.90 4.54 -2.27
CA ILE A 27 3.20 4.23 -2.90
C ILE A 27 4.07 3.41 -1.94
N LEU A 28 4.09 3.74 -0.65
CA LEU A 28 4.83 2.96 0.34
C LEU A 28 4.32 1.52 0.40
N LEU A 29 3.00 1.31 0.37
CA LEU A 29 2.42 -0.03 0.29
C LEU A 29 2.73 -0.73 -1.03
N GLU A 30 2.72 -0.04 -2.17
CA GLU A 30 3.13 -0.63 -3.46
C GLU A 30 4.57 -1.14 -3.40
N LEU A 31 5.48 -0.38 -2.78
CA LEU A 31 6.88 -0.79 -2.59
C LEU A 31 7.01 -1.99 -1.66
N LEU A 32 6.29 -2.02 -0.54
CA LEU A 32 6.37 -3.12 0.43
C LEU A 32 5.74 -4.42 -0.09
N THR A 33 4.68 -4.32 -0.90
CA THR A 33 3.89 -5.47 -1.36
C THR A 33 4.24 -5.95 -2.76
N GLY A 34 4.94 -5.12 -3.55
CA GLY A 34 5.19 -5.35 -4.97
C GLY A 34 3.91 -5.30 -5.83
N LYS A 35 2.78 -4.84 -5.27
CA LYS A 35 1.49 -4.83 -5.97
C LYS A 35 1.17 -3.47 -6.55
N ASN A 36 0.87 -3.45 -7.85
CA ASN A 36 0.36 -2.24 -8.47
C ASN A 36 -1.06 -1.91 -7.98
N PRO A 37 -1.31 -0.70 -7.41
CA PRO A 37 -2.63 -0.35 -6.86
C PRO A 37 -3.77 -0.40 -7.87
N SER A 38 -3.49 -0.10 -9.16
CA SER A 38 -4.54 -0.17 -10.19
C SER A 38 -4.90 -1.62 -10.52
N SER A 39 -3.93 -2.54 -10.49
CA SER A 39 -4.20 -3.97 -10.67
C SER A 39 -5.03 -4.54 -9.50
N VAL A 40 -4.69 -4.18 -8.26
CA VAL A 40 -5.45 -4.64 -7.07
C VAL A 40 -6.92 -4.23 -7.15
N ILE A 41 -7.22 -3.00 -7.60
CA ILE A 41 -8.59 -2.56 -7.80
C ILE A 41 -9.30 -3.39 -8.88
N ASN A 42 -8.63 -3.73 -9.97
CA ASN A 42 -9.22 -4.50 -11.06
C ASN A 42 -9.46 -5.96 -10.67
N ASP A 43 -8.54 -6.56 -9.92
CA ASP A 43 -8.53 -7.99 -9.60
C ASP A 43 -9.36 -8.30 -8.35
N GLU A 44 -9.25 -7.47 -7.30
CA GLU A 44 -9.88 -7.68 -5.98
C GLU A 44 -11.09 -6.76 -5.74
N GLY A 45 -11.30 -5.74 -6.58
CA GLY A 45 -12.41 -4.78 -6.43
C GLY A 45 -12.26 -3.80 -5.27
N ILE A 46 -11.09 -3.78 -4.60
CA ILE A 46 -10.78 -2.90 -3.46
C ILE A 46 -9.45 -2.18 -3.68
N ASP A 47 -9.26 -1.06 -2.96
CA ASP A 47 -7.99 -0.35 -2.98
C ASP A 47 -6.89 -1.11 -2.21
N LEU A 48 -5.63 -0.84 -2.56
CA LEU A 48 -4.47 -1.50 -1.97
C LEU A 48 -4.40 -1.34 -0.43
N PRO A 49 -4.65 -0.16 0.17
CA PRO A 49 -4.68 -0.03 1.63
C PRO A 49 -5.71 -0.95 2.31
N LYS A 50 -6.93 -1.06 1.77
CA LYS A 50 -7.93 -1.99 2.30
C LYS A 50 -7.50 -3.44 2.14
N TRP A 51 -6.94 -3.80 0.98
CA TRP A 51 -6.44 -5.15 0.74
C TRP A 51 -5.36 -5.54 1.76
N VAL A 52 -4.36 -4.66 1.97
CA VAL A 52 -3.30 -4.86 2.97
C VAL A 52 -3.90 -5.07 4.36
N LYS A 53 -4.84 -4.22 4.76
CA LYS A 53 -5.51 -4.35 6.06
C LYS A 53 -6.19 -5.72 6.22
N CYS A 54 -6.94 -6.17 5.21
CA CYS A 54 -7.58 -7.49 5.24
C CYS A 54 -6.56 -8.63 5.39
N ILE A 55 -5.47 -8.61 4.61
CA ILE A 55 -4.44 -9.65 4.69
C ILE A 55 -3.73 -9.65 6.05
N VAL A 56 -3.43 -8.48 6.60
CA VAL A 56 -2.82 -8.36 7.94
C VAL A 56 -3.74 -8.94 9.01
N GLU A 57 -5.04 -8.65 8.95
CA GLU A 57 -6.03 -9.17 9.91
C GLU A 57 -6.25 -10.68 9.78
N GLU A 58 -6.23 -11.23 8.56
CA GLU A 58 -6.52 -12.65 8.30
C GLU A 58 -5.29 -13.56 8.42
N ARG A 59 -4.11 -13.07 8.00
CA ARG A 59 -2.90 -13.88 7.79
C ARG A 59 -1.67 -13.34 8.52
N GLY A 60 -1.70 -12.10 8.99
CA GLY A 60 -0.58 -11.43 9.65
C GLY A 60 0.30 -10.62 8.70
N THR A 61 1.15 -9.78 9.30
CA THR A 61 1.97 -8.75 8.60
C THR A 61 3.02 -9.32 7.65
N THR A 62 3.54 -10.51 7.88
CA THR A 62 4.59 -11.09 7.02
C THR A 62 4.07 -11.51 5.65
N HIS A 63 2.75 -11.70 5.51
CA HIS A 63 2.13 -12.18 4.27
C HIS A 63 1.82 -11.07 3.25
N VAL A 64 1.97 -9.80 3.62
CA VAL A 64 1.79 -8.69 2.68
C VAL A 64 3.06 -8.34 1.92
N PHE A 65 4.24 -8.68 2.44
CA PHE A 65 5.50 -8.27 1.84
C PHE A 65 5.82 -9.02 0.54
N ASP A 66 6.43 -8.31 -0.40
CA ASP A 66 6.93 -8.89 -1.64
C ASP A 66 8.01 -9.95 -1.35
N PRO A 67 7.86 -11.20 -1.82
CA PRO A 67 8.87 -12.24 -1.65
C PRO A 67 10.25 -11.84 -2.19
N GLU A 68 10.32 -11.06 -3.28
CA GLU A 68 11.59 -10.56 -3.79
C GLU A 68 12.24 -9.60 -2.80
N LEU A 69 11.45 -8.74 -2.15
CA LEU A 69 11.93 -7.80 -1.13
C LEU A 69 12.48 -8.53 0.11
N ILE A 70 11.82 -9.59 0.55
CA ILE A 70 12.28 -10.42 1.68
C ILE A 70 13.58 -11.16 1.34
N SER A 71 13.80 -11.49 0.07
CA SER A 71 14.96 -12.27 -0.37
C SER A 71 16.30 -11.51 -0.37
N PHE A 72 16.28 -10.17 -0.21
CA PHE A 72 17.50 -9.37 -0.18
C PHE A 72 18.32 -9.59 1.10
N GLN A 73 19.63 -9.82 0.94
CA GLN A 73 20.56 -9.84 2.07
C GLN A 73 20.55 -8.45 2.75
N ASN A 74 20.30 -8.44 4.07
CA ASN A 74 20.13 -7.26 4.95
C ASN A 74 18.72 -6.66 5.04
N CYS A 75 17.67 -7.39 4.65
CA CYS A 75 16.30 -6.95 4.90
C CYS A 75 15.98 -7.05 6.40
N ASP A 76 15.81 -5.91 7.07
CA ASP A 76 15.40 -5.83 8.47
C ASP A 76 13.86 -5.86 8.54
N GLU A 77 13.31 -7.03 8.87
CA GLU A 77 11.87 -7.27 8.96
C GLU A 77 11.19 -6.31 9.93
N GLU A 78 11.84 -5.91 11.04
CA GLU A 78 11.27 -4.98 12.00
C GLU A 78 11.10 -3.58 11.41
N GLN A 79 12.05 -3.14 10.57
CA GLN A 79 11.96 -1.88 9.84
C GLN A 79 10.85 -1.93 8.78
N MET A 80 10.69 -3.06 8.09
CA MET A 80 9.60 -3.23 7.12
C MET A 80 8.23 -3.19 7.78
N VAL A 81 8.08 -3.85 8.92
CA VAL A 81 6.84 -3.79 9.73
C VAL A 81 6.59 -2.37 10.25
N SER A 82 7.64 -1.64 10.63
CA SER A 82 7.52 -0.24 11.04
C SER A 82 7.05 0.66 9.90
N LEU A 83 7.55 0.45 8.68
CA LEU A 83 7.08 1.15 7.48
C LEU A 83 5.64 0.79 7.13
N LEU A 84 5.26 -0.49 7.29
CA LEU A 84 3.88 -0.94 7.08
C LEU A 84 2.89 -0.26 8.03
N HIS A 85 3.26 -0.05 9.30
CA HIS A 85 2.43 0.65 10.27
C HIS A 85 2.37 2.18 10.07
N LEU A 86 3.31 2.75 9.31
CA LEU A 86 3.32 4.17 8.97
C LEU A 86 2.32 4.50 7.84
N ALA A 87 2.09 3.54 6.95
CA ALA A 87 1.17 3.64 5.82
C ALA A 87 -0.30 3.46 6.24
#